data_AF-A0A6J8BBL1-F1
#
_entry.id   AF-A0A6J8BBL1-F1
#
_cell.length_a   1.000
_cell.length_b   1.000
_cell.length_c   1.000
_cell.angle_alpha   90.00
_cell.angle_beta   90.00
_cell.angle_gamma   90.00
#
_symmetry.space_group_name_H-M   'P 1'
#
loop_
_entity.id
_entity.type
_entity.pdbx_description
1 polymer ?
#
loop_
_entity_poly.entity_id
_entity_poly.type
_entity_poly.pdbx_seq_one_letter_code
_entity_poly.pdbx_strand_id
1 'polypeptide(L)'
;MTKSKYVRDNLAQKDDRNYTYSAFISYSNDEQDFIIKEFIPILEERDNVQLCIHKRDFLPGNEISYNITSSIHESRNVICIITKSFLESYYCMFEFNMARMESIYARNGNRMLFLVFYEQLRPQDLPLVMLELVEKGSYIEYPNDEQGNIVFWDKLKEAMT
;
A
#
# COMPACT_ATOMS: atom_id res chain seq x y z
N MET A 1 32.77 -27.60 22.81
CA MET A 1 31.34 -27.27 23.01
C MET A 1 31.09 -25.90 22.40
N THR A 2 30.72 -25.87 21.12
CA THR A 2 30.73 -24.64 20.30
C THR A 2 29.29 -24.18 20.07
N LYS A 3 28.93 -23.06 20.70
CA LYS A 3 27.76 -22.26 20.35
C LYS A 3 28.03 -21.62 18.98
N SER A 4 27.16 -21.87 18.00
CA SER A 4 26.87 -21.03 16.82
C SER A 4 26.53 -21.95 15.63
N LYS A 5 25.24 -22.24 15.41
CA LYS A 5 24.77 -22.66 14.07
C LYS A 5 23.26 -22.66 13.82
N TYR A 6 22.48 -21.83 14.49
CA TYR A 6 21.10 -21.57 14.05
C TYR A 6 20.83 -20.07 14.12
N VAL A 7 21.62 -19.32 13.35
CA VAL A 7 21.14 -18.05 12.80
C VAL A 7 19.91 -18.44 11.98
N ARG A 8 18.75 -17.92 12.40
CA ARG A 8 17.50 -18.06 11.67
C ARG A 8 17.70 -17.42 10.30
N ASP A 9 17.84 -18.25 9.29
CA ASP A 9 17.54 -17.84 7.92
C ASP A 9 16.05 -17.47 7.88
N ASN A 10 15.76 -16.17 8.04
CA ASN A 10 14.50 -15.59 7.56
C ASN A 10 14.58 -15.59 6.03
N LEU A 11 14.42 -16.76 5.43
CA LEU A 11 14.03 -16.85 4.04
C LEU A 11 12.63 -16.24 3.98
N ALA A 12 12.51 -15.04 3.40
CA ALA A 12 11.22 -14.50 3.00
C ALA A 12 10.50 -15.60 2.22
N GLN A 13 9.47 -16.19 2.83
CA GLN A 13 8.76 -17.31 2.24
C GLN A 13 8.06 -16.76 1.01
N LYS A 14 8.47 -17.23 -0.17
CA LYS A 14 7.97 -16.74 -1.45
C LYS A 14 6.47 -16.96 -1.50
N ASP A 15 5.73 -15.87 -1.64
CA ASP A 15 4.28 -15.91 -1.76
C ASP A 15 3.92 -16.34 -3.19
N ASP A 16 3.57 -17.61 -3.36
CA ASP A 16 3.26 -18.23 -4.66
C ASP A 16 1.79 -17.97 -5.10
N ARG A 17 1.08 -17.04 -4.45
CA ARG A 17 -0.25 -16.62 -4.89
C ARG A 17 -0.19 -15.88 -6.22
N ASN A 18 -1.16 -16.18 -7.08
CA ASN A 18 -1.41 -15.43 -8.29
C ASN A 18 -2.29 -14.23 -7.94
N TYR A 19 -1.76 -13.03 -8.15
CA TYR A 19 -2.48 -11.78 -7.95
C TYR A 19 -2.92 -11.22 -9.29
N THR A 20 -4.15 -10.73 -9.34
CA THR A 20 -4.68 -9.99 -10.50
C THR A 20 -4.02 -8.63 -10.60
N TYR A 21 -3.80 -7.98 -9.46
CA TYR A 21 -3.25 -6.63 -9.37
C TYR A 21 -1.92 -6.60 -8.64
N SER A 22 -1.03 -5.71 -9.07
CA SER A 22 0.22 -5.41 -8.37
C SER A 22 -0.05 -4.68 -7.05
N ALA A 23 -1.04 -3.79 -7.03
CA ALA A 23 -1.45 -3.09 -5.82
C ALA A 23 -2.91 -2.64 -5.83
N PHE A 24 -3.55 -2.69 -4.66
CA PHE A 24 -4.77 -1.95 -4.35
C PHE A 24 -4.40 -0.58 -3.79
N ILE A 25 -4.95 0.49 -4.37
CA ILE A 25 -4.67 1.86 -3.94
C ILE A 25 -5.79 2.35 -3.03
N SER A 26 -5.45 2.58 -1.77
CA SER A 26 -6.33 3.17 -0.75
C SER A 26 -6.00 4.66 -0.61
N TYR A 27 -6.98 5.52 -0.87
CA TYR A 27 -6.83 6.98 -0.87
C TYR A 27 -8.15 7.63 -0.44
N SER A 28 -8.08 8.87 0.06
CA SER A 28 -9.28 9.64 0.41
C SER A 28 -9.94 10.21 -0.85
N ASN A 29 -11.22 10.58 -0.78
CA ASN A 29 -11.87 11.23 -1.92
C ASN A 29 -11.22 12.57 -2.31
N ASP A 30 -10.51 13.23 -1.39
CA ASP A 30 -9.87 14.52 -1.65
C ASP A 30 -8.65 14.36 -2.58
N GLU A 31 -7.97 13.21 -2.51
CA GLU A 31 -6.85 12.87 -3.38
C GLU A 31 -7.28 12.25 -4.72
N GLN A 32 -8.59 12.09 -4.97
CA GLN A 32 -9.10 11.39 -6.16
C GLN A 32 -8.58 11.99 -7.48
N ASP A 33 -8.51 13.32 -7.56
CA ASP A 33 -8.04 14.01 -8.76
C ASP A 33 -6.58 13.68 -9.08
N PHE A 34 -5.70 13.70 -8.06
CA PHE A 34 -4.31 13.28 -8.20
C PHE A 34 -4.20 11.82 -8.63
N ILE A 35 -5.00 10.94 -8.01
CA ILE A 35 -4.97 9.51 -8.34
C ILE A 35 -5.37 9.24 -9.77
N ILE A 36 -6.46 9.85 -10.24
CA ILE A 36 -6.98 9.61 -11.59
C ILE A 36 -6.12 10.30 -12.66
N LYS A 37 -5.66 11.53 -12.41
CA LYS A 37 -5.00 12.34 -13.45
C LYS A 37 -3.50 12.12 -13.54
N GLU A 38 -2.85 11.66 -12.47
CA GLU A 38 -1.40 11.55 -12.41
C GLU A 38 -0.95 10.13 -12.00
N PHE A 39 -1.39 9.64 -10.84
CA PHE A 39 -0.88 8.40 -10.26
C PHE A 39 -1.14 7.17 -11.14
N ILE A 40 -2.38 7.01 -11.60
CA ILE A 40 -2.79 5.88 -12.46
C ILE A 40 -2.09 5.95 -13.83
N PRO A 41 -2.15 7.07 -14.59
CA PRO A 41 -1.48 7.15 -15.89
C PRO A 41 0.01 6.84 -15.81
N ILE A 42 0.71 7.36 -14.79
CA ILE A 42 2.14 7.10 -14.65
C ILE A 42 2.40 5.62 -14.41
N LEU A 43 1.71 4.96 -13.47
CA LEU A 43 2.03 3.57 -13.14
C LEU A 43 1.47 2.55 -14.15
N GLU A 44 0.27 2.76 -14.68
CA GLU A 44 -0.33 1.82 -15.63
C GLU A 44 0.24 2.00 -17.05
N GLU A 45 0.46 3.22 -17.54
CA GLU A 45 0.94 3.46 -18.91
C GLU A 45 2.46 3.42 -19.04
N ARG A 46 3.21 4.05 -18.11
CA ARG A 46 4.68 4.07 -18.16
C ARG A 46 5.26 2.74 -17.72
N ASP A 47 4.70 2.17 -16.66
CA ASP A 47 5.31 1.07 -15.91
C ASP A 47 4.60 -0.27 -16.07
N ASN A 48 3.47 -0.30 -16.77
CA ASN A 48 2.64 -1.49 -17.02
C ASN A 48 2.26 -2.22 -15.71
N VAL A 49 2.05 -1.46 -14.65
CA VAL A 49 1.59 -1.96 -13.35
C VAL A 49 0.07 -2.09 -13.41
N GLN A 50 -0.50 -3.19 -12.90
CA GLN A 50 -1.95 -3.36 -12.82
C GLN A 50 -2.44 -2.91 -11.45
N LEU A 51 -3.24 -1.83 -11.39
CA LEU A 51 -3.75 -1.29 -10.13
C LEU A 51 -5.22 -1.67 -9.91
N CYS A 52 -5.59 -1.91 -8.64
CA CYS A 52 -6.98 -1.98 -8.23
C CYS A 52 -7.39 -0.65 -7.59
N ILE A 53 -8.42 -0.01 -8.12
CA ILE A 53 -8.88 1.33 -7.78
C ILE A 53 -10.37 1.26 -7.42
N HIS A 54 -10.73 1.64 -6.19
CA HIS A 54 -12.09 1.46 -5.70
C HIS A 54 -13.18 2.19 -6.54
N LYS A 55 -12.86 3.32 -7.18
CA LYS A 55 -13.81 4.04 -8.07
C LYS A 55 -14.02 3.37 -9.43
N ARG A 56 -13.10 2.50 -9.85
CA ARG A 56 -13.10 1.84 -11.17
C ARG A 56 -13.50 0.37 -11.06
N ASP A 57 -12.95 -0.33 -10.08
CA ASP A 57 -12.92 -1.80 -10.05
C ASP A 57 -13.90 -2.39 -9.03
N PHE A 58 -14.51 -1.57 -8.15
CA PHE A 58 -15.57 -2.06 -7.26
C PHE A 58 -16.82 -2.39 -8.07
N LEU A 59 -17.29 -3.62 -7.90
CA LEU A 59 -18.48 -4.10 -8.60
C LEU A 59 -19.74 -3.53 -7.92
N PRO A 60 -20.61 -2.84 -8.68
CA PRO A 60 -21.89 -2.37 -8.15
C PRO A 60 -22.77 -3.56 -7.78
N GLY A 61 -23.53 -3.43 -6.69
CA GLY A 61 -24.40 -4.50 -6.17
C GLY A 61 -23.75 -5.40 -5.12
N ASN A 62 -22.44 -5.32 -4.94
CA ASN A 62 -21.75 -5.93 -3.80
C ASN A 62 -21.73 -4.97 -2.59
N GLU A 63 -21.64 -5.56 -1.40
CA GLU A 63 -21.33 -4.81 -0.18
C GLU A 63 -19.94 -4.17 -0.28
N ILE A 64 -19.79 -2.95 0.26
CA ILE A 64 -18.51 -2.23 0.23
C ILE A 64 -17.41 -3.04 0.93
N SER A 65 -17.74 -3.68 2.07
CA SER A 65 -16.81 -4.53 2.81
C SER A 65 -16.34 -5.75 2.00
N TYR A 66 -17.20 -6.31 1.16
CA TYR A 66 -16.85 -7.39 0.26
C TYR A 66 -15.90 -6.91 -0.83
N ASN A 67 -16.24 -5.80 -1.49
CA ASN A 67 -15.37 -5.22 -2.53
C ASN A 67 -13.97 -4.90 -1.97
N ILE A 68 -13.88 -4.30 -0.77
CA ILE A 68 -12.61 -4.02 -0.09
C ILE A 68 -11.81 -5.30 0.14
N THR A 69 -12.44 -6.31 0.75
CA THR A 69 -11.77 -7.59 1.07
C THR A 69 -11.28 -8.28 -0.21
N SER A 70 -12.10 -8.32 -1.25
CA SER A 70 -11.73 -8.90 -2.54
C SER A 70 -10.56 -8.16 -3.19
N SER A 71 -10.59 -6.82 -3.24
CA SER A 71 -9.48 -6.02 -3.76
C SER A 71 -8.16 -6.26 -3.01
N ILE A 72 -8.21 -6.44 -1.69
CA ILE A 72 -7.03 -6.76 -0.88
C ILE A 72 -6.50 -8.17 -1.20
N HIS A 73 -7.37 -9.17 -1.37
CA HIS A 73 -6.95 -10.54 -1.69
C HIS A 73 -6.40 -10.67 -3.11
N GLU A 74 -6.99 -9.95 -4.07
CA GLU A 74 -6.59 -9.98 -5.48
C GLU A 74 -5.34 -9.13 -5.76
N SER A 75 -4.88 -8.33 -4.79
CA SER A 75 -3.72 -7.45 -4.93
C SER A 75 -2.50 -7.97 -4.16
N ARG A 76 -1.33 -7.91 -4.80
CA ARG A 76 -0.05 -8.27 -4.17
C ARG A 76 0.31 -7.32 -3.03
N ASN A 77 0.07 -6.02 -3.21
CA ASN A 77 0.32 -4.99 -2.21
C ASN A 77 -0.92 -4.13 -1.98
N VAL A 78 -0.92 -3.39 -0.88
CA VAL A 78 -1.87 -2.33 -0.58
C VAL A 78 -1.07 -1.06 -0.32
N ILE A 79 -1.30 -0.05 -1.16
CA ILE A 79 -0.65 1.25 -1.05
C ILE A 79 -1.65 2.23 -0.47
N CYS A 80 -1.27 2.84 0.65
CA CYS A 80 -2.08 3.85 1.30
C CYS A 80 -1.49 5.23 1.01
N ILE A 81 -2.30 6.11 0.41
CA ILE A 81 -1.94 7.51 0.14
C ILE A 81 -2.29 8.31 1.40
N ILE A 82 -1.27 8.58 2.21
CA ILE A 82 -1.42 9.14 3.54
C ILE A 82 -1.48 10.66 3.49
N THR A 83 -2.62 11.17 3.94
CA THR A 83 -2.97 12.58 4.16
C THR A 83 -3.80 12.69 5.45
N LYS A 84 -4.07 13.90 5.94
CA LYS A 84 -5.04 14.14 7.03
C LYS A 84 -6.42 13.60 6.66
N SER A 85 -6.86 13.83 5.42
CA SER A 85 -8.15 13.32 4.93
C SER A 85 -8.21 11.80 4.94
N PHE A 86 -7.10 11.12 4.59
CA PHE A 86 -6.99 9.67 4.75
C PHE A 86 -7.19 9.23 6.21
N LEU A 87 -6.52 9.89 7.16
CA LEU A 87 -6.57 9.52 8.59
C LEU A 87 -7.96 9.74 9.21
N GLU A 88 -8.72 10.71 8.68
CA GLU A 88 -10.08 11.02 9.12
C GLU A 88 -11.15 10.16 8.40
N SER A 89 -10.81 9.57 7.26
CA SER A 89 -11.72 8.77 6.45
C SER A 89 -11.94 7.38 7.05
N TYR A 90 -13.19 7.09 7.40
CA TYR A 90 -13.61 5.77 7.91
C TYR A 90 -13.24 4.63 6.94
N TYR A 91 -13.53 4.80 5.65
CA TYR A 91 -13.27 3.75 4.66
C TYR A 91 -11.77 3.52 4.44
N CYS A 92 -10.96 4.59 4.37
CA CYS A 92 -9.51 4.46 4.24
C CYS A 92 -8.89 3.74 5.44
N MET A 93 -9.29 4.13 6.66
CA MET A 93 -8.83 3.46 7.87
C MET A 93 -9.35 2.02 7.97
N PHE A 94 -10.55 1.74 7.48
CA PHE A 94 -11.07 0.37 7.42
C PHE A 94 -10.26 -0.50 6.45
N GLU A 95 -10.01 -0.03 5.22
CA GLU A 95 -9.16 -0.69 4.22
C GLU A 95 -7.77 -0.99 4.77
N PHE A 96 -7.12 0.02 5.39
CA PHE A 96 -5.82 -0.13 6.02
C PHE A 96 -5.81 -1.21 7.11
N ASN A 97 -6.81 -1.20 7.99
CA ASN A 97 -6.90 -2.19 9.07
C ASN A 97 -7.14 -3.60 8.51
N MET A 98 -7.98 -3.78 7.48
CA MET A 98 -8.20 -5.08 6.83
C MET A 98 -6.94 -5.60 6.16
N ALA A 99 -6.24 -4.75 5.41
CA ALA A 99 -4.97 -5.13 4.78
C ALA A 99 -3.89 -5.48 5.82
N ARG A 100 -3.88 -4.80 6.98
CA ARG A 100 -2.97 -5.15 8.09
C ARG A 100 -3.29 -6.52 8.66
N MET A 101 -4.57 -6.82 8.89
CA MET A 101 -5.00 -8.13 9.37
C MET A 101 -4.63 -9.23 8.36
N GLU A 102 -4.88 -9.01 7.08
CA GLU A 102 -4.50 -9.95 6.01
C GLU A 102 -2.98 -10.22 6.02
N SER A 103 -2.16 -9.17 6.10
CA SER A 103 -0.69 -9.28 6.18
C SER A 103 -0.24 -10.17 7.33
N ILE A 104 -0.79 -9.98 8.53
CA ILE A 104 -0.40 -10.69 9.75
C ILE A 104 -0.89 -12.15 9.71
N TYR A 105 -2.17 -12.37 9.37
CA TYR A 105 -2.83 -13.65 9.61
C TYR A 105 -2.84 -14.57 8.38
N ALA A 106 -2.98 -14.01 7.17
CA ALA A 106 -3.10 -14.80 5.95
C ALA A 106 -1.81 -14.82 5.13
N ARG A 107 -0.96 -13.79 5.26
CA ARG A 107 0.31 -13.68 4.53
C ARG A 107 1.55 -13.99 5.36
N ASN A 108 1.40 -14.66 6.51
CA ASN A 108 2.51 -15.04 7.42
C ASN A 108 3.41 -13.86 7.84
N GLY A 109 2.86 -12.65 7.96
CA GLY A 109 3.62 -11.44 8.26
C GLY A 109 4.39 -10.87 7.07
N ASN A 110 4.13 -11.34 5.84
CA ASN A 110 4.69 -10.73 4.64
C ASN A 110 4.21 -9.28 4.51
N ARG A 111 5.17 -8.41 4.25
CA ARG A 111 4.98 -6.97 4.12
C ARG A 111 4.27 -6.65 2.81
N MET A 112 2.95 -6.48 2.88
CA MET A 112 2.11 -6.06 1.75
C MET A 112 1.66 -4.59 1.85
N LEU A 113 1.81 -3.95 3.02
CA LEU A 113 1.41 -2.57 3.24
C LEU A 113 2.56 -1.62 2.94
N PHE A 114 2.30 -0.60 2.15
CA PHE A 114 3.24 0.46 1.82
C PHE A 114 2.57 1.84 1.92
N LEU A 115 3.22 2.77 2.60
CA LEU A 115 2.68 4.11 2.85
C LEU A 115 3.29 5.12 1.88
N VAL A 116 2.46 5.92 1.22
CA VAL A 116 2.91 7.08 0.44
C VAL A 116 2.45 8.33 1.18
N PHE A 117 3.37 9.04 1.82
CA PHE A 117 3.06 10.32 2.46
C PHE A 117 2.93 11.39 1.38
N TYR A 118 1.70 11.75 1.03
CA TYR A 118 1.43 12.73 -0.01
C TYR A 118 1.50 14.18 0.51
N GLU A 119 1.38 14.36 1.82
CA GLU A 119 1.67 15.62 2.50
C GLU A 119 2.53 15.42 3.74
N GLN A 120 3.10 16.51 4.27
CA GLN A 120 3.87 16.46 5.51
C GLN A 120 2.95 16.33 6.73
N LEU A 121 3.11 15.23 7.46
CA LEU A 121 2.39 14.94 8.70
C LEU A 121 3.34 14.84 9.88
N ARG A 122 2.88 15.28 11.06
CA ARG A 122 3.68 15.12 12.27
C ARG A 122 3.51 13.69 12.77
N PRO A 123 4.57 13.02 13.25
CA PRO A 123 4.49 11.65 13.75
C PRO A 123 3.42 11.43 14.84
N GLN A 124 3.18 12.45 15.67
CA GLN A 124 2.17 12.43 16.73
C GLN A 124 0.72 12.37 16.22
N ASP A 125 0.49 12.75 14.96
CA ASP A 125 -0.82 12.71 14.32
C ASP A 125 -1.07 11.32 13.68
N LEU A 126 -0.05 10.45 13.62
CA LEU A 126 -0.14 9.12 13.03
C LEU A 126 -0.55 8.06 14.06
N PRO A 127 -1.42 7.10 13.69
CA PRO A 127 -1.63 5.90 14.48
C PRO A 127 -0.32 5.14 14.72
N LEU A 128 -0.13 4.58 15.93
CA LEU A 128 1.09 3.83 16.29
C LEU A 128 1.45 2.74 15.27
N VAL A 129 0.44 2.04 14.76
CA VAL A 129 0.59 1.00 13.73
C VAL A 129 1.18 1.50 12.41
N MET A 130 0.97 2.77 12.04
CA MET A 130 1.60 3.38 10.87
C MET A 130 3.05 3.79 11.19
N LEU A 131 3.32 4.25 12.42
CA LEU A 131 4.69 4.51 12.86
C LEU A 131 5.55 3.24 12.84
N GLU A 132 4.99 2.09 13.23
CA GLU A 132 5.69 0.79 13.10
C GLU A 132 6.04 0.45 11.64
N LEU A 133 5.19 0.82 10.67
CA LEU A 133 5.47 0.64 9.25
C LEU A 133 6.58 1.59 8.79
N VAL A 134 6.58 2.83 9.28
CA VAL A 134 7.64 3.81 9.03
C VAL A 134 8.98 3.32 9.58
N GLU A 135 9.02 2.81 10.82
CA GLU A 135 10.23 2.24 11.43
C GLU A 135 10.77 1.04 10.65
N LYS A 136 9.89 0.22 10.07
CA LYS A 136 10.26 -0.89 9.19
C LYS A 136 10.72 -0.42 7.80
N GLY A 137 10.58 0.87 7.47
CA GLY A 137 10.90 1.44 6.16
C GLY A 137 9.84 1.17 5.09
N SER A 138 8.60 0.86 5.48
CA SER A 138 7.43 0.61 4.59
C SER A 138 6.76 1.88 4.11
N TYR A 139 7.55 2.86 3.67
CA TYR A 139 7.01 4.12 3.21
C TYR A 139 7.90 4.83 2.18
N ILE A 140 7.30 5.81 1.52
CA ILE A 140 7.96 6.83 0.73
C ILE A 140 7.24 8.16 0.92
N GLU A 141 7.96 9.26 0.78
CA GLU A 141 7.39 10.61 0.79
C GLU A 141 7.24 11.11 -0.64
N TYR A 142 6.10 11.72 -0.96
CA TYR A 142 5.89 12.37 -2.24
C TYR A 142 6.81 13.60 -2.33
N PRO A 143 7.56 13.75 -3.42
CA PRO A 143 8.53 14.83 -3.57
C PRO A 143 7.85 16.19 -3.74
N ASN A 144 8.54 17.25 -3.32
CA ASN A 144 8.08 18.65 -3.49
C ASN A 144 8.74 19.35 -4.69
N ASP A 145 9.47 18.62 -5.53
CA ASP A 145 10.22 19.14 -6.68
C ASP A 145 10.16 18.20 -7.90
N GLU A 146 10.34 18.75 -9.10
CA GLU A 146 10.19 18.02 -10.37
C GLU A 146 11.22 16.90 -10.57
N GLN A 147 12.43 17.01 -10.01
CA GLN A 147 13.47 15.98 -10.16
C GLN A 147 13.22 14.80 -9.21
N GLY A 148 12.68 15.09 -8.02
CA GLY A 148 12.21 14.08 -7.07
C GLY A 148 11.11 13.20 -7.63
N ASN A 149 10.29 13.69 -8.56
CA ASN A 149 9.19 12.93 -9.17
C ASN A 149 9.67 11.63 -9.81
N ILE A 150 10.75 11.64 -10.60
CA ILE A 150 11.22 10.43 -11.32
C ILE A 150 11.64 9.34 -10.32
N VAL A 151 12.48 9.69 -9.35
CA VAL A 151 13.00 8.75 -8.35
C VAL A 151 11.87 8.19 -7.48
N PHE A 152 10.84 9.01 -7.20
CA PHE A 152 9.66 8.59 -6.46
C PHE A 152 8.92 7.45 -7.17
N TRP A 153 8.60 7.63 -8.45
CA TRP A 153 7.82 6.64 -9.20
C TRP A 153 8.56 5.31 -9.37
N ASP A 154 9.88 5.35 -9.57
CA ASP A 154 10.69 4.14 -9.72
C ASP A 154 10.74 3.34 -8.42
N LYS A 155 10.96 4.00 -7.28
CA LYS A 155 10.91 3.35 -5.95
C LYS A 155 9.51 2.81 -5.63
N LEU A 156 8.48 3.56 -6.01
CA LEU A 156 7.11 3.15 -5.80
C LEU A 156 6.76 1.89 -6.61
N LYS A 157 7.25 1.78 -7.84
CA LYS A 157 7.14 0.56 -8.67
C LYS A 157 7.88 -0.62 -8.06
N GLU A 158 9.11 -0.41 -7.58
CA GLU A 158 9.88 -1.45 -6.89
C GLU A 158 9.13 -2.00 -5.67
N ALA A 159 8.44 -1.14 -4.91
CA ALA A 159 7.62 -1.57 -3.78
C ALA A 159 6.41 -2.45 -4.19
N MET A 160 6.02 -2.47 -5.47
CA MET A 160 4.89 -3.26 -5.98
C MET A 160 5.27 -4.60 -6.62
N THR A 161 6.58 -4.88 -6.80
CA THR A 161 7.09 -6.03 -7.57
C THR A 161 7.63 -7.11 -6.64
#